data_AF-A0A2M9LC42-F1
#
_entry.id   AF-A0A2M9LC42-F1
#
_cell.length_a   1.000
_cell.length_b   1.000
_cell.length_c   1.000
_cell.angle_alpha   90.00
_cell.angle_beta   90.00
_cell.angle_gamma   90.00
#
_symmetry.space_group_name_H-M   'P 1'
#
loop_
_entity.id
_entity.type
_entity.pdbx_description
1 polymer ?
#
loop_
_entity_poly.entity_id
_entity_poly.type
_entity_poly.pdbx_seq_one_letter_code
_entity_poly.pdbx_strand_id
1 'polypeptide(L)'
;MRQIPVDTSSAVVMVAKIPQVKVRDRRTGEIATDMETGAQLMTVDVMFAANEEVEILSVTVPEPGITGELAMGTPVALTGLVARPWENDFNGQRRHGIAFRAVAVTSLAELAATGSKAA
;
A
#
# COMPACT_ATOMS: atom_id res chain seq x y z
N MET A 1 14.44 6.81 -12.14
CA MET A 1 14.40 5.41 -11.64
C MET A 1 13.20 4.71 -12.23
N ARG A 2 13.38 3.46 -12.69
CA ARG A 2 12.35 2.67 -13.38
C ARG A 2 11.26 2.24 -12.38
N GLN A 3 10.01 2.23 -12.82
CA GLN A 3 8.92 1.56 -12.09
C GLN A 3 8.87 0.10 -12.52
N ILE A 4 8.74 -0.81 -11.55
CA ILE A 4 8.69 -2.25 -11.78
C ILE A 4 7.28 -2.72 -11.37
N PRO A 5 6.43 -3.14 -12.32
CA PRO A 5 5.15 -3.74 -11.98
C PRO A 5 5.34 -4.97 -11.09
N VAL A 6 4.54 -5.09 -10.05
CA VAL A 6 4.52 -6.26 -9.17
C VAL A 6 3.34 -7.13 -9.56
N ASP A 7 3.59 -8.40 -9.86
CA ASP A 7 2.52 -9.36 -10.07
C ASP A 7 1.89 -9.74 -8.72
N THR A 8 0.58 -9.56 -8.61
CA THR A 8 -0.20 -9.85 -7.41
C THR A 8 -1.21 -10.99 -7.64
N SER A 9 -1.15 -11.67 -8.78
CA SER A 9 -2.16 -12.66 -9.20
C SER A 9 -2.24 -13.88 -8.27
N SER A 10 -1.10 -14.33 -7.74
CA SER A 10 -0.99 -15.43 -6.77
C SER A 10 -0.77 -14.95 -5.34
N ALA A 11 -0.73 -13.63 -5.11
CA ALA A 11 -0.40 -13.06 -3.82
C ALA A 11 -1.59 -13.12 -2.85
N VAL A 12 -1.32 -13.50 -1.61
CA VAL A 12 -2.26 -13.32 -0.50
C VAL A 12 -1.86 -12.07 0.27
N VAL A 13 -2.78 -11.11 0.37
CA VAL A 13 -2.50 -9.81 0.98
C VAL A 13 -3.49 -9.51 2.10
N MET A 14 -2.97 -9.15 3.27
CA MET A 14 -3.78 -8.75 4.42
C MET A 14 -3.26 -7.45 5.02
N VAL A 15 -4.16 -6.60 5.52
CA VAL A 15 -3.78 -5.36 6.21
C VAL A 15 -3.04 -5.71 7.52
N ALA A 16 -1.81 -5.22 7.65
CA ALA A 16 -1.02 -5.33 8.87
C ALA A 16 -1.17 -4.07 9.75
N LYS A 17 -1.31 -2.90 9.12
CA LYS A 17 -1.62 -1.63 9.80
C LYS A 17 -2.65 -0.85 8.99
N ILE A 18 -3.66 -0.33 9.69
CA ILE A 18 -4.73 0.48 9.10
C ILE A 18 -4.16 1.67 8.30
N PRO A 19 -4.88 2.19 7.29
CA PRO A 19 -4.45 3.35 6.53
C PRO A 19 -4.14 4.54 7.42
N GLN A 20 -3.00 5.20 7.16
CA GLN A 20 -2.59 6.42 7.85
C GLN A 20 -2.21 7.48 6.83
N VAL A 21 -2.48 8.74 7.16
CA VAL A 21 -2.06 9.88 6.34
C VAL A 21 -0.54 9.86 6.17
N LYS A 22 -0.09 9.91 4.92
CA LYS A 22 1.34 9.97 4.60
C LYS A 22 1.83 11.39 4.85
N VAL A 23 2.72 11.55 5.82
CA VAL A 23 3.35 12.84 6.13
C VAL A 23 4.64 12.97 5.32
N ARG A 24 4.75 14.04 4.52
CA ARG A 24 5.93 14.38 3.71
C ARG A 24 7.04 14.96 4.57
N ASP A 25 6.70 15.92 5.43
CA ASP A 25 7.62 16.53 6.39
C ASP A 25 7.05 16.44 7.81
N ARG A 26 7.72 15.64 8.65
CA ARG A 26 7.30 15.40 10.04
C ARG A 26 7.48 16.62 10.94
N ARG A 27 8.31 17.60 10.58
CA ARG A 27 8.51 18.82 11.38
C ARG A 27 7.37 19.80 11.22
N THR A 28 6.86 19.92 10.01
CA THR A 28 5.79 20.88 9.64
C THR A 28 4.40 20.23 9.65
N GLY A 29 4.34 18.90 9.58
CA GLY A 29 3.08 18.17 9.41
C GLY A 29 2.56 18.22 7.97
N GLU A 30 3.39 18.64 7.01
CA GLU A 30 3.01 18.70 5.59
C GLU A 30 2.57 17.30 5.12
N ILE A 31 1.33 17.23 4.63
CA ILE A 31 0.73 16.01 4.09
C ILE A 31 1.26 15.77 2.68
N ALA A 32 1.65 14.54 2.37
CA ALA A 32 2.02 14.17 1.02
C ALA A 32 0.78 14.11 0.14
N THR A 33 0.84 14.77 -1.02
CA THR A 33 -0.22 14.74 -2.03
C THR A 33 0.27 14.06 -3.30
N ASP A 34 -0.68 13.53 -4.05
CA ASP A 34 -0.47 12.97 -5.36
C ASP A 34 -0.20 14.08 -6.38
N MET A 35 0.86 13.94 -7.16
CA MET A 35 1.29 15.00 -8.09
C MET A 35 0.35 15.17 -9.29
N GLU A 36 -0.39 14.13 -9.67
CA GLU A 36 -1.26 14.14 -10.85
C GLU A 36 -2.68 14.58 -10.48
N THR A 37 -3.18 14.09 -9.35
CA THR A 37 -4.58 14.28 -8.93
C THR A 37 -4.76 15.29 -7.79
N GLY A 38 -3.69 15.63 -7.07
CA GLY A 38 -3.75 16.46 -5.86
C GLY A 38 -4.32 15.76 -4.63
N ALA A 39 -4.73 14.49 -4.74
CA ALA A 39 -5.31 13.73 -3.64
C ALA A 39 -4.31 13.53 -2.49
N GLN A 40 -4.81 13.47 -1.25
CA GLN A 40 -3.99 13.08 -0.11
C GLN A 40 -3.46 11.66 -0.32
N LEU A 41 -2.18 11.44 0.01
CA LEU A 41 -1.59 10.11 0.01
C LEU A 41 -1.73 9.46 1.38
N MET A 42 -2.06 8.19 1.36
CA MET A 42 -2.14 7.31 2.50
C MET A 42 -0.99 6.30 2.46
N THR A 43 -0.66 5.74 3.62
CA THR A 43 0.23 4.59 3.76
C THR A 43 -0.54 3.47 4.45
N VAL A 44 -0.55 2.29 3.84
CA VAL A 44 -1.15 1.07 4.38
C VAL A 44 -0.03 0.05 4.48
N ASP A 45 0.20 -0.50 5.66
CA ASP A 45 1.15 -1.61 5.79
C ASP A 45 0.38 -2.91 5.60
N VAL A 46 0.87 -3.77 4.71
CA VAL A 46 0.23 -5.04 4.38
C VAL A 46 1.22 -6.19 4.56
N MET A 47 0.72 -7.31 5.05
CA MET A 47 1.41 -8.58 4.87
C MET A 47 1.16 -9.06 3.45
N PHE A 48 2.23 -9.32 2.72
CA PHE A 48 2.23 -9.78 1.34
C PHE A 48 2.91 -11.14 1.27
N ALA A 49 2.15 -12.17 0.96
CA ALA A 49 2.64 -13.53 0.81
C ALA A 49 2.59 -13.93 -0.67
N ALA A 50 3.74 -14.20 -1.27
CA ALA A 50 3.87 -14.70 -2.64
C ALA A 50 5.19 -15.44 -2.80
N ASN A 51 5.26 -16.38 -3.76
CA ASN A 51 6.49 -17.14 -4.05
C ASN A 51 7.12 -17.82 -2.83
N GLU A 52 6.30 -18.39 -1.94
CA GLU A 52 6.74 -19.03 -0.68
C GLU A 52 7.41 -18.08 0.33
N GLU A 53 7.38 -16.77 0.08
CA GLU A 53 7.91 -15.74 0.97
C GLU A 53 6.77 -14.87 1.52
N VAL A 54 7.01 -14.31 2.71
CA VAL A 54 6.08 -13.39 3.38
C VAL A 54 6.84 -12.16 3.84
N GLU A 55 6.37 -10.99 3.41
CA GLU A 55 6.96 -9.69 3.74
C GLU A 55 5.91 -8.70 4.23
N ILE A 56 6.33 -7.69 5.01
CA ILE A 56 5.50 -6.52 5.30
C ILE A 56 5.88 -5.40 4.33
N LEU A 57 4.92 -4.99 3.50
CA LEU A 57 5.09 -3.90 2.55
C LEU A 57 4.38 -2.65 3.04
N SER A 58 5.08 -1.52 3.04
CA SER A 58 4.46 -0.20 3.28
C SER A 58 4.03 0.41 1.95
N VAL A 59 2.73 0.31 1.65
CA VAL A 59 2.17 0.68 0.35
C VAL A 59 1.61 2.10 0.41
N THR A 60 2.07 2.95 -0.51
CA THR A 60 1.50 4.28 -0.71
C THR A 60 0.33 4.21 -1.68
N VAL A 61 -0.80 4.84 -1.35
CA VAL A 61 -2.01 4.86 -2.19
C VAL A 61 -2.70 6.23 -2.06
N PRO A 62 -3.26 6.81 -3.13
CA PRO A 62 -4.15 7.97 -3.01
C PRO A 62 -5.37 7.61 -2.17
N GLU A 63 -5.84 8.52 -1.30
CA GLU A 63 -7.01 8.30 -0.44
C GLU A 63 -8.26 7.85 -1.22
N PRO A 64 -8.61 8.43 -2.40
CA PRO A 64 -9.74 7.95 -3.20
C PRO A 64 -9.57 6.52 -3.76
N GLY A 65 -8.36 5.97 -3.73
CA GLY A 65 -8.07 4.60 -4.14
C GLY A 65 -8.30 3.56 -3.03
N ILE A 66 -8.72 3.98 -1.84
CA ILE A 66 -9.08 3.07 -0.75
C ILE A 66 -10.57 2.78 -0.79
N THR A 67 -10.93 1.49 -0.86
CA THR A 67 -12.34 1.06 -0.91
C THR A 67 -12.63 0.00 0.13
N GLY A 68 -13.71 0.18 0.89
CA GLY A 68 -14.13 -0.69 1.98
C GLY A 68 -13.34 -0.46 3.28
N GLU A 69 -13.72 -1.18 4.33
CA GLU A 69 -13.04 -1.08 5.63
C GLU A 69 -11.73 -1.87 5.61
N LEU A 70 -10.63 -1.22 6.03
CA LEU A 70 -9.27 -1.76 6.07
C LEU A 70 -8.78 -1.92 7.52
N ALA A 71 -9.46 -2.77 8.29
CA ALA A 71 -9.03 -3.14 9.63
C ALA A 71 -7.83 -4.11 9.57
N MET A 72 -7.09 -4.25 10.68
CA MET A 72 -6.00 -5.24 10.76
C MET A 72 -6.54 -6.66 10.50
N GLY A 73 -5.84 -7.43 9.67
CA GLY A 73 -6.24 -8.77 9.24
C GLY A 73 -7.23 -8.79 8.07
N THR A 74 -7.77 -7.66 7.63
CA THR A 74 -8.65 -7.60 6.47
C THR A 74 -7.90 -8.06 5.20
N PRO A 75 -8.43 -9.05 4.45
CA PRO A 75 -7.87 -9.42 3.15
C PRO A 75 -8.13 -8.31 2.14
N VAL A 76 -7.13 -7.99 1.30
CA VAL A 76 -7.22 -6.88 0.33
C VAL A 76 -6.69 -7.28 -1.04
N ALA A 77 -7.20 -6.63 -2.08
CA ALA A 77 -6.57 -6.60 -3.40
C ALA A 77 -5.75 -5.31 -3.58
N LEU A 78 -4.57 -5.43 -4.18
CA LEU A 78 -3.72 -4.30 -4.56
C LEU A 78 -3.78 -4.12 -6.07
N THR A 79 -4.33 -2.99 -6.53
CA THR A 79 -4.42 -2.69 -7.97
C THR A 79 -3.27 -1.79 -8.40
N GLY A 80 -2.60 -2.16 -9.50
CA GLY A 80 -1.53 -1.35 -10.09
C GLY A 80 -0.32 -1.19 -9.16
N LEU A 81 0.02 -2.24 -8.40
CA LEU A 81 1.17 -2.22 -7.50
C LEU A 81 2.47 -2.10 -8.31
N VAL A 82 3.25 -1.07 -8.00
CA VAL A 82 4.58 -0.84 -8.56
C VAL A 82 5.62 -0.70 -7.47
N ALA A 83 6.77 -1.31 -7.69
CA ALA A 83 7.97 -1.13 -6.91
C ALA A 83 8.88 -0.10 -7.59
N ARG A 84 9.41 0.83 -6.80
CA ARG A 84 10.33 1.87 -7.26
C ARG A 84 11.56 1.89 -6.36
N PRO A 85 12.75 1.51 -6.86
CA PRO A 85 13.96 1.75 -6.11
C PRO A 85 14.14 3.26 -5.89
N TRP A 86 14.71 3.62 -4.75
CA TRP A 86 15.12 4.99 -4.47
C TRP A 86 16.44 5.01 -3.72
N GLU A 87 17.15 6.11 -3.88
CA GLU A 87 18.36 6.45 -3.14
C GLU A 87 18.28 7.94 -2.77
N ASN A 88 18.67 8.29 -1.55
CA ASN A 88 18.66 9.66 -1.06
C ASN A 88 19.80 9.85 -0.07
N ASP A 89 20.47 11.00 -0.13
CA ASP A 89 21.46 11.41 0.85
C ASP A 89 20.77 12.24 1.94
N PHE A 90 20.75 11.71 3.16
CA PHE A 90 20.17 12.41 4.32
C PHE A 90 21.22 12.59 5.41
N ASN A 91 21.56 13.84 5.70
CA ASN A 91 22.59 14.20 6.69
C ASN A 91 23.96 13.52 6.42
N GLY A 92 24.36 13.46 5.15
CA GLY A 92 25.61 12.81 4.74
C GLY A 92 25.60 11.28 4.81
N GLN A 93 24.43 10.66 5.02
CA GLN A 93 24.25 9.21 4.97
C GLN A 93 23.38 8.83 3.78
N ARG A 94 23.90 7.96 2.93
CA ARG A 94 23.21 7.44 1.76
C ARG A 94 22.20 6.38 2.18
N ARG A 95 20.92 6.69 2.01
CA ARG A 95 19.80 5.78 2.26
C ARG A 95 19.28 5.29 0.93
N HIS A 96 18.84 4.04 0.89
CA HIS A 96 18.18 3.47 -0.27
C HIS A 96 17.07 2.53 0.17
N GLY A 97 16.21 2.15 -0.76
CA GLY A 97 15.17 1.17 -0.51
C GLY A 97 14.25 1.01 -1.70
N ILE A 98 13.16 0.29 -1.48
CA ILE A 98 12.08 0.12 -2.44
C ILE A 98 10.85 0.84 -1.90
N ALA A 99 10.26 1.71 -2.72
CA ALA A 99 8.96 2.31 -2.45
C ALA A 99 7.89 1.53 -3.20
N PHE A 100 6.87 1.08 -2.47
CA PHE A 100 5.71 0.43 -3.04
C PHE A 100 4.57 1.44 -3.18
N ARG A 101 3.96 1.47 -4.36
CA ARG A 101 2.80 2.31 -4.62
C ARG A 101 1.73 1.51 -5.35
N ALA A 102 0.50 1.61 -4.89
CA ALA A 102 -0.67 1.07 -5.58
C ALA A 102 -1.55 2.21 -6.11
N VAL A 103 -2.32 1.90 -7.14
CA VAL A 103 -3.43 2.76 -7.61
C VAL A 103 -4.61 2.65 -6.65
N ALA A 104 -4.92 1.43 -6.19
CA ALA A 104 -6.01 1.19 -5.24
C ALA A 104 -5.70 0.04 -4.26
N VAL A 105 -6.29 0.13 -3.07
CA VAL A 105 -6.34 -0.92 -2.05
C VAL A 105 -7.80 -1.19 -1.72
N THR A 106 -8.28 -2.39 -2.05
CA THR A 106 -9.70 -2.73 -1.95
C THR A 106 -9.91 -3.86 -0.95
N SER A 107 -10.77 -3.64 0.04
CA SER A 107 -11.19 -4.67 0.99
C SER A 107 -11.89 -5.83 0.27
N LEU A 108 -11.50 -7.06 0.61
CA LEU A 108 -12.15 -8.29 0.15
C LEU A 108 -13.09 -8.88 1.22
N ALA A 109 -13.23 -8.23 2.38
CA ALA A 109 -14.05 -8.73 3.49
C ALA A 109 -15.54 -8.79 3.14
N GLU A 110 -16.04 -7.84 2.34
CA GLU A 110 -17.46 -7.82 1.96
C GLU A 110 -17.81 -8.95 0.96
N LEU A 111 -16.85 -9.37 0.14
CA LEU A 111 -16.99 -10.51 -0.77
C LEU A 111 -17.07 -11.85 -0.04
N ALA A 112 -16.44 -11.97 1.15
CA ALA A 112 -16.50 -13.17 1.97
C ALA A 112 -17.88 -13.36 2.65
N ALA A 113 -18.58 -12.27 2.97
CA ALA A 113 -19.89 -12.31 3.62
C ALA A 113 -21.01 -12.83 2.71
N THR A 114 -20.89 -12.65 1.38
CA THR A 114 -21.91 -13.10 0.42
C THR A 114 -21.82 -14.60 0.10
N GLY A 115 -20.66 -15.23 0.31
CA GLY A 115 -20.46 -16.67 0.07
C GLY A 115 -20.88 -17.58 1.22
N SER A 116 -21.03 -17.06 2.44
CA SER A 116 -21.31 -17.86 3.65
C SER A 116 -22.81 -18.15 3.88
N LYS A 117 -23.71 -17.57 3.08
CA LYS A 117 -25.18 -17.70 3.31
C LYS A 117 -25.85 -18.84 2.53
N ALA A 118 -25.08 -19.75 1.94
CA ALA A 118 -25.58 -20.94 1.26
C ALA A 118 -25.01 -22.21 1.93
N ALA A 119 -25.52 -22.54 3.13
CA ALA A 119 -25.42 -23.86 3.76
C ALA A 119 -26.58 -24.05 4.74
#